data_AF-A0A3D1VN51-F1
#
_entry.id   AF-A0A3D1VN51-F1
#
_cell.length_a   1.000
_cell.length_b   1.000
_cell.length_c   1.000
_cell.angle_alpha   90.00
_cell.angle_beta   90.00
_cell.angle_gamma   90.00
#
_symmetry.space_group_name_H-M   'P 1'
#
loop_
_entity.id
_entity.type
_entity.pdbx_description
1 polymer ?
#
loop_
_entity_poly.entity_id
_entity_poly.type
_entity_poly.pdbx_seq_one_letter_code
_entity_poly.pdbx_strand_id
1 'polypeptide(L)'
;VPSNIMHQPDLWPEDKQELRKFAFLQEPTVFNPYFYADYLKSKGFTVIAACATRCSGDSFCVPAAFHPANVKACVRKAVDSKLDGFMVTSWSVRRAPFSLTWFGLITASMAYENGTVTWDEIGRAYSKYCFGNEDQYLGMLPELLGKASEHATKLGHLLSSQCEYSDYQTGNFFSPPWDSDSLFYKARMPIIRENAKAVAERFHALQETVNTTRNYLHRATPQNEEQQFHLSLWYWACDVLEFYCELAKELTREVLDDQALASWAEKAKILSEFTKETLSPLYTDFTIIGEVQNRFGVFLQWLKKREA
;
A
#
# COMPACT_ATOMS: atom_id res chain seq x y z
N VAL A 1 5.44 -25.59 -3.33
CA VAL A 1 4.86 -25.75 -4.68
C VAL A 1 5.90 -25.22 -5.66
N PRO A 2 6.34 -26.00 -6.66
CA PRO A 2 7.36 -25.52 -7.59
C PRO A 2 6.85 -24.23 -8.24
N SER A 3 7.74 -23.24 -8.32
CA SER A 3 7.49 -21.95 -8.93
C SER A 3 6.89 -22.13 -10.33
N ASN A 4 5.67 -21.61 -10.51
CA ASN A 4 5.01 -21.32 -11.79
C ASN A 4 4.28 -22.44 -12.56
N ILE A 5 3.53 -23.33 -11.88
CA ILE A 5 2.49 -24.15 -12.56
C ILE A 5 1.54 -23.27 -13.41
N MET A 6 1.26 -22.03 -12.98
CA MET A 6 0.44 -21.10 -13.79
C MET A 6 1.01 -20.87 -15.19
N HIS A 7 2.34 -20.84 -15.37
CA HIS A 7 2.97 -20.66 -16.69
C HIS A 7 3.20 -21.98 -17.44
N GLN A 8 2.66 -23.09 -16.93
CA GLN A 8 2.76 -24.42 -17.51
C GLN A 8 1.35 -25.00 -17.68
N PRO A 9 0.57 -24.49 -18.66
CA PRO A 9 -0.84 -24.87 -18.82
C PRO A 9 -1.06 -26.37 -19.07
N ASP A 10 -0.06 -27.07 -19.61
CA ASP A 10 -0.09 -28.54 -19.78
C ASP A 10 -0.10 -29.31 -18.45
N LEU A 11 0.35 -28.67 -17.36
CA LEU A 11 0.34 -29.25 -16.01
C LEU A 11 -0.86 -28.81 -15.18
N TRP A 12 -1.81 -28.07 -15.76
CA TRP A 12 -3.01 -27.68 -15.04
C TRP A 12 -3.92 -28.90 -14.82
N PRO A 13 -4.60 -28.99 -13.66
CA PRO A 13 -5.63 -29.99 -13.42
C PRO A 13 -6.64 -30.10 -14.58
N GLU A 14 -7.10 -31.32 -14.88
CA GLU A 14 -7.98 -31.60 -16.02
C GLU A 14 -9.26 -30.75 -16.00
N ASP A 15 -9.84 -30.55 -14.81
CA ASP A 15 -11.00 -29.69 -14.56
C ASP A 15 -10.74 -28.19 -14.83
N LYS A 16 -9.48 -27.78 -15.02
CA LYS A 16 -9.07 -26.41 -15.33
C LYS A 16 -8.59 -26.21 -16.76
N GLN A 17 -8.46 -27.27 -17.55
CA GLN A 17 -8.01 -27.16 -18.94
C GLN A 17 -8.95 -26.29 -19.79
N GLU A 18 -10.25 -26.26 -19.47
CA GLU A 18 -11.19 -25.39 -20.20
C GLU A 18 -10.95 -23.89 -20.00
N LEU A 19 -10.25 -23.48 -18.93
CA LEU A 19 -9.88 -22.10 -18.66
C LEU A 19 -8.74 -21.61 -19.56
N ARG A 20 -7.91 -22.54 -20.05
CA ARG A 20 -6.70 -22.26 -20.84
C ARG A 20 -6.99 -21.36 -22.04
N LYS A 21 -8.09 -21.62 -22.75
CA LYS A 21 -8.53 -20.83 -23.92
C LYS A 21 -8.85 -19.37 -23.61
N PHE A 22 -9.08 -19.04 -22.34
CA PHE A 22 -9.32 -17.67 -21.88
C PHE A 22 -8.06 -17.07 -21.24
N ALA A 23 -7.23 -17.90 -20.60
CA ALA A 23 -6.17 -17.47 -19.69
C ALA A 23 -5.02 -16.71 -20.35
N PHE A 24 -4.82 -16.85 -21.66
CA PHE A 24 -3.67 -16.30 -22.36
C PHE A 24 -4.07 -15.39 -23.53
N LEU A 25 -3.41 -14.24 -23.64
CA LEU A 25 -3.42 -13.41 -24.86
C LEU A 25 -2.43 -13.98 -25.89
N GLN A 26 -1.31 -14.51 -25.39
CA GLN A 26 -0.32 -15.25 -26.17
C GLN A 26 0.17 -16.40 -25.29
N GLU A 27 -0.17 -17.62 -25.69
CA GLU A 27 0.15 -18.80 -24.89
C GLU A 27 1.64 -19.19 -25.01
N PRO A 28 2.30 -19.65 -23.93
CA PRO A 28 1.89 -19.65 -22.52
C PRO A 28 2.39 -18.42 -21.74
N THR A 29 2.89 -17.40 -22.44
CA THR A 29 3.75 -16.37 -21.85
C THR A 29 3.01 -15.11 -21.42
N VAL A 30 1.93 -14.75 -22.11
CA VAL A 30 1.18 -13.52 -21.85
C VAL A 30 -0.21 -13.86 -21.34
N PHE A 31 -0.40 -13.66 -20.04
CA PHE A 31 -1.70 -13.83 -19.39
C PHE A 31 -2.70 -12.77 -19.84
N ASN A 32 -3.95 -13.19 -20.00
CA ASN A 32 -5.11 -12.33 -20.16
C ASN A 32 -5.62 -11.91 -18.77
N PRO A 33 -5.47 -10.63 -18.37
CA PRO A 33 -5.99 -10.17 -17.08
C PRO A 33 -7.48 -10.45 -16.98
N TYR A 34 -7.96 -10.88 -15.81
CA TYR A 34 -9.38 -11.13 -15.56
C TYR A 34 -10.03 -12.17 -16.52
N PHE A 35 -9.26 -13.12 -17.06
CA PHE A 35 -9.75 -14.13 -18.01
C PHE A 35 -10.96 -14.95 -17.52
N TYR A 36 -11.09 -15.14 -16.21
CA TYR A 36 -12.22 -15.83 -15.60
C TYR A 36 -13.55 -15.11 -15.87
N ALA A 37 -13.54 -13.80 -16.13
CA ALA A 37 -14.75 -13.06 -16.49
C ALA A 37 -15.32 -13.53 -17.83
N ASP A 38 -14.44 -13.75 -18.82
CA ASP A 38 -14.82 -14.28 -20.14
C ASP A 38 -15.36 -15.70 -20.01
N TYR A 39 -14.69 -16.52 -19.20
CA TYR A 39 -15.13 -17.87 -18.90
C TYR A 39 -16.53 -17.90 -18.25
N LEU A 40 -16.74 -17.16 -17.17
CA LEU A 40 -18.03 -17.11 -16.46
C LEU A 40 -19.14 -16.59 -17.39
N LYS A 41 -18.86 -15.55 -18.18
CA LYS A 41 -19.81 -15.06 -19.16
C LYS A 41 -20.16 -16.12 -20.22
N SER A 42 -19.18 -16.90 -20.68
CA SER A 42 -19.42 -18.01 -21.64
C SER A 42 -20.30 -19.13 -21.06
N LYS A 43 -20.40 -19.23 -19.73
CA LYS A 43 -21.29 -20.17 -19.03
C LYS A 43 -22.68 -19.58 -18.75
N GLY A 44 -22.98 -18.37 -19.24
CA GLY A 44 -24.29 -17.73 -19.11
C GLY A 44 -24.49 -16.92 -17.82
N PHE A 45 -23.43 -16.66 -17.05
CA PHE A 45 -23.53 -15.78 -15.88
C PHE A 45 -23.55 -14.30 -16.28
N THR A 46 -24.28 -13.51 -15.50
CA THR A 46 -24.12 -12.04 -15.42
C THR A 46 -22.83 -11.76 -14.65
N VAL A 47 -21.91 -10.99 -15.23
CA VAL A 47 -20.56 -10.84 -14.70
C VAL A 47 -20.20 -9.36 -14.60
N ILE A 48 -19.71 -8.94 -13.44
CA ILE A 48 -18.98 -7.69 -13.26
C ILE A 48 -17.52 -7.98 -12.93
N ALA A 49 -16.60 -7.13 -13.38
CA ALA A 49 -15.19 -7.23 -12.99
C ALA A 49 -14.91 -6.35 -11.76
N ALA A 50 -14.27 -6.90 -10.72
CA ALA A 50 -13.91 -6.14 -9.52
C ALA A 50 -12.38 -6.04 -9.38
N CYS A 51 -11.86 -4.81 -9.33
CA CYS A 51 -10.45 -4.53 -9.10
C CYS A 51 -10.23 -3.79 -7.79
N ALA A 52 -8.99 -3.67 -7.36
CA ALA A 52 -8.63 -3.04 -6.10
C ALA A 52 -7.74 -1.81 -6.34
N THR A 53 -8.04 -0.68 -5.68
CA THR A 53 -7.07 0.42 -5.52
C THR A 53 -6.12 0.18 -4.35
N ARG A 54 -6.44 -0.78 -3.47
CA ARG A 54 -5.59 -1.23 -2.36
C ARG A 54 -5.96 -2.63 -1.87
N CYS A 55 -4.99 -3.36 -1.31
CA CYS A 55 -5.19 -4.69 -0.72
C CYS A 55 -4.38 -4.89 0.58
N SER A 56 -4.49 -6.06 1.21
CA SER A 56 -3.80 -6.39 2.46
C SER A 56 -2.26 -6.44 2.33
N GLY A 57 -1.76 -6.70 1.12
CA GLY A 57 -0.33 -6.76 0.78
C GLY A 57 0.33 -5.39 0.54
N ASP A 58 -0.43 -4.30 0.59
CA ASP A 58 0.12 -2.96 0.45
C ASP A 58 0.96 -2.54 1.65
N SER A 59 1.74 -1.49 1.44
CA SER A 59 2.38 -0.81 2.55
C SER A 59 1.34 -0.20 3.49
N PHE A 60 1.74 0.01 4.73
CA PHE A 60 0.90 0.64 5.74
C PHE A 60 0.77 2.16 5.56
N CYS A 61 1.29 2.74 4.47
CA CYS A 61 1.25 4.18 4.21
C CYS A 61 0.64 4.50 2.84
N VAL A 62 1.06 3.82 1.78
CA VAL A 62 0.70 4.12 0.39
C VAL A 62 0.28 2.85 -0.36
N PRO A 63 -0.63 2.95 -1.33
CA PRO A 63 -0.97 1.80 -2.18
C PRO A 63 0.23 1.32 -2.99
N ALA A 64 0.27 0.03 -3.32
CA ALA A 64 1.31 -0.49 -4.22
C ALA A 64 1.14 0.03 -5.65
N ALA A 65 2.28 0.18 -6.35
CA ALA A 65 2.33 0.79 -7.69
C ALA A 65 1.63 -0.04 -8.79
N PHE A 66 1.34 -1.32 -8.55
CA PHE A 66 0.66 -2.16 -9.54
C PHE A 66 -0.86 -1.95 -9.60
N HIS A 67 -1.48 -1.36 -8.56
CA HIS A 67 -2.93 -1.20 -8.50
C HIS A 67 -3.52 -0.40 -9.67
N PRO A 68 -2.94 0.73 -10.12
CA PRO A 68 -3.49 1.48 -11.24
C PRO A 68 -3.50 0.66 -12.53
N ALA A 69 -2.44 -0.10 -12.81
CA ALA A 69 -2.39 -0.99 -13.97
C ALA A 69 -3.45 -2.10 -13.88
N ASN A 70 -3.62 -2.67 -12.68
CA ASN A 70 -4.67 -3.66 -12.42
C ASN A 70 -6.08 -3.09 -12.63
N VAL A 71 -6.33 -1.87 -12.15
CA VAL A 71 -7.60 -1.15 -12.31
C VAL A 71 -7.88 -0.87 -13.78
N LYS A 72 -6.89 -0.31 -14.50
CA LYS A 72 -7.01 -0.07 -15.94
C LYS A 72 -7.34 -1.36 -16.71
N ALA A 73 -6.64 -2.46 -16.41
CA ALA A 73 -6.89 -3.76 -17.03
C ALA A 73 -8.30 -4.30 -16.73
N CYS A 74 -8.80 -4.10 -15.50
CA CYS A 74 -10.16 -4.47 -15.11
C CYS A 74 -11.22 -3.70 -15.89
N VAL A 75 -11.07 -2.37 -15.98
CA VAL A 75 -12.00 -1.52 -16.75
C VAL A 75 -11.97 -1.91 -18.23
N ARG A 76 -10.78 -2.11 -18.80
CA ARG A 76 -10.64 -2.56 -20.19
C ARG A 76 -11.31 -3.92 -20.40
N LYS A 77 -11.08 -4.88 -19.49
CA LYS A 77 -11.75 -6.18 -19.57
C LYS A 77 -13.27 -6.02 -19.57
N ALA A 78 -13.82 -5.20 -18.68
CA ALA A 78 -15.26 -5.00 -18.60
C ALA A 78 -15.85 -4.46 -19.90
N VAL A 79 -15.19 -3.48 -20.51
CA VAL A 79 -15.61 -2.88 -21.78
C VAL A 79 -15.44 -3.86 -22.95
N ASP A 80 -14.24 -4.42 -23.12
CA ASP A 80 -13.88 -5.23 -24.29
C ASP A 80 -14.67 -6.54 -24.33
N SER A 81 -14.91 -7.14 -23.17
CA SER A 81 -15.70 -8.37 -23.03
C SER A 81 -17.20 -8.12 -22.88
N LYS A 82 -17.64 -6.86 -22.93
CA LYS A 82 -19.04 -6.43 -22.75
C LYS A 82 -19.66 -6.97 -21.46
N LEU A 83 -18.92 -6.96 -20.36
CA LEU A 83 -19.41 -7.38 -19.05
C LEU A 83 -20.55 -6.44 -18.60
N ASP A 84 -21.33 -6.85 -17.61
CA ASP A 84 -22.44 -6.04 -17.07
C ASP A 84 -21.95 -4.81 -16.30
N GLY A 85 -20.65 -4.75 -15.98
CA GLY A 85 -20.01 -3.59 -15.41
C GLY A 85 -18.65 -3.89 -14.79
N PHE A 86 -18.13 -2.90 -14.08
CA PHE A 86 -16.96 -3.06 -13.22
C PHE A 86 -17.16 -2.33 -11.91
N MET A 87 -16.40 -2.75 -10.90
CA MET A 87 -16.36 -2.12 -9.59
C MET A 87 -14.91 -1.91 -9.18
N VAL A 88 -14.59 -0.71 -8.73
CA VAL A 88 -13.32 -0.41 -8.09
C VAL A 88 -13.50 -0.52 -6.58
N THR A 89 -12.70 -1.36 -5.95
CA THR A 89 -12.83 -1.73 -4.54
C THR A 89 -11.57 -1.39 -3.76
N SER A 90 -11.69 -1.52 -2.44
CA SER A 90 -10.57 -1.49 -1.51
C SER A 90 -10.72 -2.71 -0.59
N TRP A 91 -9.78 -3.65 -0.62
CA TRP A 91 -9.82 -4.86 0.23
C TRP A 91 -9.05 -4.71 1.54
N SER A 92 -8.71 -3.49 1.91
CA SER A 92 -8.07 -3.17 3.18
C SER A 92 -8.67 -1.89 3.71
N VAL A 93 -9.13 -1.87 4.95
CA VAL A 93 -9.64 -0.62 5.57
C VAL A 93 -8.51 0.14 6.26
N ARG A 94 -7.34 -0.51 6.47
CA ARG A 94 -6.34 -0.11 7.48
C ARG A 94 -4.88 -0.14 7.00
N ARG A 95 -4.60 0.52 5.87
CA ARG A 95 -3.26 0.57 5.23
C ARG A 95 -2.96 1.97 4.73
N ALA A 96 -3.35 2.31 3.51
CA ALA A 96 -3.26 3.65 2.99
C ALA A 96 -4.60 4.38 3.21
N PRO A 97 -4.59 5.65 3.69
CA PRO A 97 -5.78 6.49 3.73
C PRO A 97 -6.52 6.50 2.40
N PHE A 98 -7.85 6.54 2.42
CA PHE A 98 -8.68 6.48 1.20
C PHE A 98 -8.25 7.52 0.15
N SER A 99 -7.94 8.74 0.58
CA SER A 99 -7.48 9.82 -0.28
C SER A 99 -6.17 9.54 -1.03
N LEU A 100 -5.33 8.61 -0.57
CA LEU A 100 -4.13 8.18 -1.32
C LEU A 100 -4.45 7.16 -2.42
N THR A 101 -5.70 6.69 -2.51
CA THR A 101 -6.17 5.73 -3.51
C THR A 101 -6.80 6.36 -4.74
N TRP A 102 -6.96 7.69 -4.75
CA TRP A 102 -7.63 8.46 -5.83
C TRP A 102 -7.02 8.21 -7.21
N PHE A 103 -5.72 7.96 -7.31
CA PHE A 103 -5.08 7.67 -8.59
C PHE A 103 -5.71 6.45 -9.29
N GLY A 104 -6.07 5.41 -8.54
CA GLY A 104 -6.78 4.26 -9.08
C GLY A 104 -8.21 4.59 -9.53
N LEU A 105 -8.93 5.43 -8.78
CA LEU A 105 -10.29 5.86 -9.14
C LEU A 105 -10.30 6.73 -10.41
N ILE A 106 -9.37 7.68 -10.52
CA ILE A 106 -9.18 8.52 -11.71
C ILE A 106 -8.77 7.65 -12.91
N THR A 107 -7.85 6.69 -12.71
CA THR A 107 -7.48 5.71 -13.73
C THR A 107 -8.70 4.96 -14.26
N ALA A 108 -9.59 4.50 -13.37
CA ALA A 108 -10.79 3.77 -13.77
C ALA A 108 -11.73 4.63 -14.61
N SER A 109 -12.01 5.86 -14.17
CA SER A 109 -12.88 6.80 -14.89
C SER A 109 -12.35 7.10 -16.29
N MET A 110 -11.07 7.47 -16.39
CA MET A 110 -10.47 7.84 -17.67
C MET A 110 -10.32 6.64 -18.61
N ALA A 111 -10.00 5.45 -18.10
CA ALA A 111 -9.87 4.24 -18.92
C ALA A 111 -11.22 3.71 -19.45
N TYR A 112 -12.30 4.04 -18.75
CA TYR A 112 -13.67 3.75 -19.18
C TYR A 112 -14.08 4.66 -20.33
N GLU A 113 -13.81 5.96 -20.21
CA GLU A 113 -14.11 6.95 -21.25
C GLU A 113 -13.21 6.81 -22.48
N ASN A 114 -11.93 6.54 -22.27
CA ASN A 114 -10.92 6.42 -23.31
C ASN A 114 -10.00 5.21 -23.06
N GLY A 115 -10.21 4.13 -23.80
CA GLY A 115 -9.43 2.90 -23.66
C GLY A 115 -7.94 3.04 -23.95
N THR A 116 -7.54 4.06 -24.70
CA THR A 116 -6.15 4.33 -25.08
C THR A 116 -5.52 5.45 -24.26
N VAL A 117 -6.18 5.91 -23.18
CA VAL A 117 -5.63 6.94 -22.28
C VAL A 117 -4.23 6.57 -21.81
N THR A 118 -3.31 7.53 -21.81
CA THR A 118 -1.92 7.33 -21.40
C THR A 118 -1.74 7.53 -19.90
N TRP A 119 -0.62 7.04 -19.35
CA TRP A 119 -0.27 7.28 -17.95
C TRP A 119 0.05 8.75 -17.66
N ASP A 120 0.57 9.49 -18.63
CA ASP A 120 0.80 10.94 -18.49
C ASP A 120 -0.52 11.70 -18.35
N GLU A 121 -1.52 11.39 -19.18
CA GLU A 121 -2.86 11.99 -19.07
C GLU A 121 -3.50 11.70 -17.71
N ILE A 122 -3.43 10.44 -17.25
CA ILE A 122 -3.92 10.05 -15.91
C ILE A 122 -3.16 10.80 -14.81
N GLY A 123 -1.83 10.88 -14.91
CA GLY A 123 -0.99 11.59 -13.95
C GLY A 123 -1.33 13.07 -13.86
N ARG A 124 -1.51 13.75 -15.00
CA ARG A 124 -1.91 15.16 -15.03
C ARG A 124 -3.30 15.37 -14.44
N ALA A 125 -4.26 14.49 -14.75
CA ALA A 125 -5.60 14.56 -14.18
C ALA A 125 -5.58 14.35 -12.66
N TYR A 126 -4.79 13.38 -12.17
CA TYR A 126 -4.58 13.17 -10.74
C TYR A 126 -3.94 14.37 -10.06
N SER A 127 -2.87 14.92 -10.65
CA SER A 127 -2.21 16.11 -10.10
C SER A 127 -3.17 17.29 -10.04
N LYS A 128 -3.99 17.48 -11.07
CA LYS A 128 -4.95 18.58 -11.12
C LYS A 128 -6.00 18.43 -10.02
N TYR A 129 -6.51 17.21 -9.85
CA TYR A 129 -7.51 16.90 -8.84
C TYR A 129 -6.96 17.07 -7.42
N CYS A 130 -5.81 16.46 -7.11
CA CYS A 130 -5.26 16.43 -5.75
C CYS A 130 -4.41 17.66 -5.38
N PHE A 131 -3.74 18.31 -6.34
CA PHE A 131 -2.70 19.32 -6.06
C PHE A 131 -2.93 20.65 -6.77
N GLY A 132 -4.00 20.78 -7.57
CA GLY A 132 -4.39 22.04 -8.20
C GLY A 132 -3.55 22.45 -9.41
N ASN A 133 -2.74 21.55 -9.98
CA ASN A 133 -2.04 21.78 -11.25
C ASN A 133 -1.79 20.48 -12.02
N GLU A 134 -1.40 20.59 -13.30
CA GLU A 134 -1.16 19.45 -14.19
C GLU A 134 0.33 19.04 -14.27
N ASP A 135 1.08 19.12 -13.17
CA ASP A 135 2.48 18.69 -13.12
C ASP A 135 2.58 17.15 -13.19
N GLN A 136 3.29 16.67 -14.21
CA GLN A 136 3.44 15.24 -14.47
C GLN A 136 4.20 14.49 -13.35
N TYR A 137 5.16 15.14 -12.68
CA TYR A 137 5.94 14.51 -11.62
C TYR A 137 5.13 14.36 -10.34
N LEU A 138 4.31 15.37 -10.03
CA LEU A 138 3.27 15.27 -8.99
C LEU A 138 2.23 14.20 -9.33
N GLY A 139 1.86 14.10 -10.60
CA GLY A 139 0.95 13.07 -11.10
C GLY A 139 1.42 11.64 -10.82
N MET A 140 2.73 11.41 -10.77
CA MET A 140 3.35 10.08 -10.67
C MET A 140 3.78 9.70 -9.24
N LEU A 141 3.47 10.51 -8.22
CA LEU A 141 3.78 10.17 -6.82
C LEU A 141 3.26 8.80 -6.37
N PRO A 142 2.02 8.38 -6.72
CA PRO A 142 1.51 7.05 -6.37
C PRO A 142 2.39 5.92 -6.90
N GLU A 143 2.89 6.03 -8.12
CA GLU A 143 3.78 5.02 -8.70
C GLU A 143 5.18 5.08 -8.07
N LEU A 144 5.74 6.28 -7.96
CA LEU A 144 7.08 6.51 -7.42
C LEU A 144 7.19 5.99 -5.98
N LEU A 145 6.35 6.51 -5.08
CA LEU A 145 6.40 6.17 -3.67
C LEU A 145 5.80 4.78 -3.41
N GLY A 146 4.77 4.38 -4.16
CA GLY A 146 4.18 3.04 -4.06
C GLY A 146 5.19 1.94 -4.37
N LYS A 147 6.02 2.10 -5.41
CA LYS A 147 7.05 1.12 -5.79
C LYS A 147 8.19 1.05 -4.77
N ALA A 148 8.70 2.20 -4.32
CA ALA A 148 9.74 2.24 -3.31
C ALA A 148 9.23 1.67 -1.97
N SER A 149 8.00 2.02 -1.60
CA SER A 149 7.35 1.52 -0.39
C SER A 149 7.11 0.02 -0.49
N GLU A 150 6.62 -0.53 -1.60
CA GLU A 150 6.46 -1.99 -1.78
C GLU A 150 7.79 -2.74 -1.62
N HIS A 151 8.86 -2.22 -2.23
CA HIS A 151 10.19 -2.81 -2.14
C HIS A 151 10.72 -2.82 -0.69
N ALA A 152 10.46 -1.75 0.05
CA ALA A 152 10.76 -1.65 1.47
C ALA A 152 9.80 -2.48 2.33
N THR A 153 8.52 -2.62 1.96
CA THR A 153 7.44 -3.24 2.75
C THR A 153 7.72 -4.70 3.03
N LYS A 154 8.36 -5.45 2.12
CA LYS A 154 8.85 -6.82 2.39
C LYS A 154 9.76 -6.90 3.63
N LEU A 155 10.39 -5.80 4.04
CA LEU A 155 11.14 -5.63 5.29
C LEU A 155 10.43 -4.69 6.30
N GLY A 156 9.55 -3.79 5.86
CA GLY A 156 8.69 -2.95 6.71
C GLY A 156 7.63 -3.77 7.47
N HIS A 157 7.25 -4.95 6.95
CA HIS A 157 6.56 -5.99 7.71
C HIS A 157 7.36 -6.42 8.94
N LEU A 158 8.70 -6.28 8.95
CA LEU A 158 9.52 -6.57 10.12
C LEU A 158 9.48 -5.42 11.15
N LEU A 159 9.29 -4.19 10.67
CA LEU A 159 9.30 -2.95 11.46
C LEU A 159 7.89 -2.39 11.77
N SER A 160 6.82 -3.07 11.40
CA SER A 160 5.45 -2.68 11.73
C SER A 160 4.67 -3.92 12.17
N SER A 161 3.70 -3.75 13.04
CA SER A 161 3.04 -4.91 13.67
C SER A 161 2.15 -5.68 12.71
N GLN A 162 1.54 -4.99 11.75
CA GLN A 162 0.43 -5.51 10.97
C GLN A 162 -0.50 -6.37 11.85
N CYS A 163 -1.06 -5.79 12.92
CA CYS A 163 -2.02 -6.55 13.72
C CYS A 163 -3.21 -6.89 12.82
N GLU A 164 -3.33 -8.17 12.47
CA GLU A 164 -4.35 -8.67 11.55
C GLU A 164 -5.75 -8.71 12.18
N TYR A 165 -5.91 -8.41 13.48
CA TYR A 165 -7.19 -8.53 14.17
C TYR A 165 -7.48 -7.39 15.16
N SER A 166 -8.66 -6.77 15.04
CA SER A 166 -9.30 -5.98 16.09
C SER A 166 -10.53 -6.73 16.59
N ASP A 167 -10.74 -6.80 17.90
CA ASP A 167 -12.05 -7.17 18.44
C ASP A 167 -12.97 -5.95 18.38
N TYR A 168 -14.04 -6.08 17.60
CA TYR A 168 -15.00 -5.01 17.38
C TYR A 168 -15.92 -4.77 18.60
N GLN A 169 -15.98 -5.69 19.57
CA GLN A 169 -16.90 -5.58 20.72
C GLN A 169 -16.31 -4.78 21.88
N THR A 170 -14.99 -4.84 22.08
CA THR A 170 -14.34 -4.26 23.27
C THR A 170 -13.59 -2.96 23.00
N GLY A 171 -13.42 -2.57 21.73
CA GLY A 171 -12.61 -1.41 21.38
C GLY A 171 -11.10 -1.62 21.57
N ASN A 172 -10.69 -2.81 22.02
CA ASN A 172 -9.30 -3.16 22.32
C ASN A 172 -8.61 -3.78 21.10
N PHE A 173 -7.43 -3.26 20.78
CA PHE A 173 -6.58 -3.80 19.72
C PHE A 173 -5.71 -4.91 20.29
N PHE A 174 -6.08 -6.15 19.95
CA PHE A 174 -5.31 -7.33 20.26
C PHE A 174 -3.99 -7.31 19.47
N SER A 175 -2.87 -7.10 20.16
CA SER A 175 -1.76 -8.04 19.94
C SER A 175 -2.34 -9.43 20.26
N PRO A 176 -2.07 -10.51 19.49
CA PRO A 176 -2.61 -11.83 19.79
C PRO A 176 -2.39 -12.16 21.27
N PRO A 177 -3.31 -12.92 21.88
CA PRO A 177 -3.71 -12.80 23.27
C PRO A 177 -2.51 -12.78 24.23
N TRP A 178 -2.61 -11.86 25.19
CA TRP A 178 -2.17 -11.94 26.59
C TRP A 178 -1.23 -13.13 26.87
N ASP A 179 0.04 -12.83 27.17
CA ASP A 179 1.23 -13.69 27.28
C ASP A 179 2.09 -13.91 26.03
N SER A 180 1.65 -13.52 24.83
CA SER A 180 2.64 -13.36 23.75
C SER A 180 3.46 -12.10 24.02
N ASP A 181 4.69 -12.32 24.44
CA ASP A 181 5.68 -11.30 24.69
C ASP A 181 5.82 -10.31 23.51
N SER A 182 6.70 -9.33 23.67
CA SER A 182 7.30 -8.55 22.59
C SER A 182 7.93 -9.38 21.42
N LEU A 183 7.57 -10.65 21.27
CA LEU A 183 7.96 -11.68 20.31
C LEU A 183 7.93 -11.21 18.86
N PHE A 184 7.02 -10.32 18.43
CA PHE A 184 7.08 -9.84 17.04
C PHE A 184 8.37 -9.04 16.79
N TYR A 185 8.60 -7.94 17.50
CA TYR A 185 9.85 -7.18 17.33
C TYR A 185 11.06 -8.00 17.77
N LYS A 186 11.00 -8.66 18.93
CA LYS A 186 12.11 -9.47 19.48
C LYS A 186 12.51 -10.62 18.56
N ALA A 187 11.57 -11.33 17.93
CA ALA A 187 11.88 -12.40 16.98
C ALA A 187 12.33 -11.87 15.60
N ARG A 188 11.99 -10.63 15.26
CA ARG A 188 12.39 -10.00 14.01
C ARG A 188 13.76 -9.32 14.10
N MET A 189 14.20 -8.89 15.27
CA MET A 189 15.52 -8.24 15.45
C MET A 189 16.69 -9.12 14.96
N PRO A 190 16.77 -10.44 15.27
CA PRO A 190 17.80 -11.30 14.69
C PRO A 190 17.78 -11.30 13.17
N ILE A 191 16.59 -11.45 12.56
CA ILE A 191 16.41 -11.45 11.09
C ILE A 191 16.87 -10.12 10.49
N ILE A 192 16.53 -8.99 11.11
CA ILE A 192 16.95 -7.66 10.66
C ILE A 192 18.46 -7.51 10.73
N ARG A 193 19.10 -7.99 11.80
CA ARG A 193 20.55 -7.92 12.00
C ARG A 193 21.31 -8.84 11.06
N GLU A 194 20.84 -10.07 10.86
CA GLU A 194 21.38 -11.01 9.87
C GLU A 194 21.32 -10.43 8.45
N ASN A 195 20.32 -9.58 8.16
CA ASN A 195 20.12 -8.92 6.87
C ASN A 195 20.47 -7.42 6.89
N ALA A 196 21.26 -6.96 7.85
CA ALA A 196 21.45 -5.53 8.13
C ALA A 196 21.86 -4.70 6.90
N LYS A 197 22.76 -5.25 6.07
CA LYS A 197 23.19 -4.60 4.82
C LYS A 197 22.02 -4.42 3.84
N ALA A 198 21.25 -5.49 3.59
CA ALA A 198 20.12 -5.45 2.67
C ALA A 198 18.99 -4.54 3.19
N VAL A 199 18.78 -4.50 4.51
CA VAL A 199 17.85 -3.56 5.16
C VAL A 199 18.32 -2.12 4.92
N ALA A 200 19.58 -1.81 5.22
CA ALA A 200 20.14 -0.47 5.06
C ALA A 200 20.06 0.03 3.61
N GLU A 201 20.41 -0.82 2.63
CA GLU A 201 20.32 -0.49 1.20
C GLU A 201 18.89 -0.18 0.76
N ARG A 202 17.91 -0.99 1.16
CA ARG A 202 16.49 -0.76 0.77
C ARG A 202 15.90 0.49 1.42
N PHE A 203 16.19 0.73 2.70
CA PHE A 203 15.71 1.94 3.37
C PHE A 203 16.44 3.21 2.94
N HIS A 204 17.69 3.10 2.47
CA HIS A 204 18.37 4.21 1.80
C HIS A 204 17.65 4.59 0.49
N ALA A 205 17.35 3.61 -0.37
CA ALA A 205 16.62 3.84 -1.62
C ALA A 205 15.21 4.41 -1.36
N LEU A 206 14.53 3.95 -0.31
CA LEU A 206 13.26 4.53 0.12
C LEU A 206 13.43 6.00 0.56
N GLN A 207 14.45 6.32 1.36
CA GLN A 207 14.72 7.70 1.80
C GLN A 207 14.96 8.63 0.60
N GLU A 208 15.75 8.23 -0.39
CA GLU A 208 15.96 9.01 -1.61
C GLU A 208 14.64 9.27 -2.37
N THR A 209 13.77 8.26 -2.40
CA THR A 209 12.44 8.38 -3.00
C THR A 209 11.53 9.32 -2.21
N VAL A 210 11.56 9.25 -0.88
CA VAL A 210 10.82 10.17 0.01
C VAL A 210 11.28 11.61 -0.20
N ASN A 211 12.60 11.85 -0.24
CA ASN A 211 13.16 13.18 -0.49
C ASN A 211 12.73 13.73 -1.86
N THR A 212 12.75 12.88 -2.89
CA THR A 212 12.28 13.23 -4.24
C THR A 212 10.79 13.55 -4.24
N THR A 213 9.99 12.74 -3.54
CA THR A 213 8.54 12.96 -3.39
C THR A 213 8.27 14.32 -2.74
N ARG A 214 8.94 14.67 -1.64
CA ARG A 214 8.81 15.99 -1.00
C ARG A 214 9.16 17.13 -1.95
N ASN A 215 10.24 16.99 -2.72
CA ASN A 215 10.62 18.00 -3.72
C ASN A 215 9.54 18.24 -4.76
N TYR A 216 8.82 17.19 -5.17
CA TYR A 216 7.68 17.34 -6.07
C TYR A 216 6.46 17.95 -5.35
N LEU A 217 6.17 17.56 -4.11
CA LEU A 217 5.07 18.13 -3.32
C LEU A 217 5.17 19.66 -3.17
N HIS A 218 6.38 20.23 -3.15
CA HIS A 218 6.57 21.69 -3.15
C HIS A 218 6.07 22.41 -4.41
N ARG A 219 5.82 21.67 -5.50
CA ARG A 219 5.25 22.21 -6.74
C ARG A 219 3.73 22.28 -6.71
N ALA A 220 3.08 21.72 -5.68
CA ALA A 220 1.64 21.73 -5.56
C ALA A 220 1.11 23.17 -5.45
N THR A 221 -0.01 23.44 -6.09
CA THR A 221 -0.70 24.74 -6.05
C THR A 221 -2.17 24.50 -5.67
N PRO A 222 -2.44 24.00 -4.46
CA PRO A 222 -3.80 23.71 -4.01
C PRO A 222 -4.68 24.97 -4.04
N GLN A 223 -5.88 24.84 -4.60
CA GLN A 223 -6.85 25.92 -4.81
C GLN A 223 -8.01 25.87 -3.81
N ASN A 224 -8.16 24.78 -3.06
CA ASN A 224 -9.25 24.57 -2.11
C ASN A 224 -8.81 23.66 -0.94
N GLU A 225 -9.67 23.54 0.07
CA GLU A 225 -9.41 22.76 1.29
C GLU A 225 -9.21 21.25 1.01
N GLU A 226 -9.92 20.70 0.02
CA GLU A 226 -9.78 19.29 -0.37
C GLU A 226 -8.38 19.01 -0.92
N GLN A 227 -7.85 19.90 -1.77
CA GLN A 227 -6.50 19.80 -2.32
C GLN A 227 -5.43 20.03 -1.26
N GLN A 228 -5.66 20.94 -0.31
CA GLN A 228 -4.78 21.11 0.86
C GLN A 228 -4.74 19.83 1.69
N PHE A 229 -5.89 19.17 1.87
CA PHE A 229 -5.97 17.92 2.60
C PHE A 229 -5.29 16.76 1.86
N HIS A 230 -5.41 16.67 0.54
CA HIS A 230 -4.64 15.72 -0.25
C HIS A 230 -3.13 15.94 -0.12
N LEU A 231 -2.69 17.19 -0.21
CA LEU A 231 -1.29 17.56 -0.05
C LEU A 231 -0.77 17.19 1.35
N SER A 232 -1.52 17.46 2.41
CA SER A 232 -1.12 17.12 3.79
C SER A 232 -0.99 15.63 4.01
N LEU A 233 -1.86 14.81 3.41
CA LEU A 233 -1.77 13.35 3.48
C LEU A 233 -0.51 12.80 2.79
N TRP A 234 -0.06 13.42 1.70
CA TRP A 234 1.20 13.02 1.05
C TRP A 234 2.43 13.40 1.87
N TYR A 235 2.41 14.57 2.52
CA TYR A 235 3.46 14.93 3.49
C TYR A 235 3.46 13.97 4.69
N TRP A 236 2.29 13.65 5.23
CA TRP A 236 2.15 12.63 6.28
C TRP A 236 2.73 11.29 5.86
N ALA A 237 2.43 10.80 4.65
CA ALA A 237 3.01 9.56 4.15
C ALA A 237 4.55 9.64 4.08
N CYS A 238 5.11 10.78 3.66
CA CYS A 238 6.55 11.01 3.67
C CYS A 238 7.13 11.00 5.09
N ASP A 239 6.53 11.71 6.04
CA ASP A 239 6.98 11.80 7.44
C ASP A 239 7.01 10.43 8.11
N VAL A 240 5.95 9.64 7.90
CA VAL A 240 5.86 8.28 8.45
C VAL A 240 6.91 7.37 7.82
N LEU A 241 7.07 7.38 6.51
CA LEU A 241 8.07 6.53 5.82
C LEU A 241 9.50 6.93 6.19
N GLU A 242 9.79 8.22 6.29
CA GLU A 242 11.07 8.75 6.75
C GLU A 242 11.42 8.27 8.15
N PHE A 243 10.47 8.30 9.09
CA PHE A 243 10.69 7.74 10.43
C PHE A 243 11.16 6.28 10.37
N TYR A 244 10.57 5.44 9.52
CA TYR A 244 11.01 4.04 9.39
C TYR A 244 12.35 3.91 8.66
N CYS A 245 12.65 4.77 7.69
CA CYS A 245 13.97 4.83 7.06
C CYS A 245 15.08 5.12 8.06
N GLU A 246 14.85 6.08 8.96
CA GLU A 246 15.81 6.42 9.99
C GLU A 246 15.87 5.34 11.09
N LEU A 247 14.71 4.84 11.55
CA LEU A 247 14.63 3.81 12.58
C LEU A 247 15.30 2.51 12.14
N ALA A 248 15.16 2.11 10.86
CA ALA A 248 15.82 0.91 10.33
C ALA A 248 17.34 0.99 10.44
N LYS A 249 17.94 2.18 10.25
CA LYS A 249 19.39 2.39 10.42
C LYS A 249 19.81 2.23 11.88
N GLU A 250 18.96 2.60 12.82
CA GLU A 250 19.24 2.40 14.24
C GLU A 250 19.14 0.92 14.61
N LEU A 251 18.06 0.24 14.20
CA LEU A 251 17.78 -1.16 14.55
C LEU A 251 18.77 -2.17 13.94
N THR A 252 19.51 -1.77 12.91
CA THR A 252 20.59 -2.57 12.31
C THR A 252 21.92 -2.48 13.08
N ARG A 253 22.02 -1.64 14.11
CA ARG A 253 23.20 -1.56 14.98
C ARG A 253 23.29 -2.75 15.95
N GLU A 254 24.52 -3.17 16.25
CA GLU A 254 24.78 -4.24 17.22
C GLU A 254 24.35 -3.85 18.64
N VAL A 255 24.68 -2.62 19.05
CA VAL A 255 24.31 -2.03 20.33
C VAL A 255 23.31 -0.91 20.08
N LEU A 256 22.19 -0.95 20.80
CA LEU A 256 21.17 0.09 20.79
C LEU A 256 21.30 0.89 22.08
N ASP A 257 21.63 2.18 21.95
CA ASP A 257 21.73 3.12 23.06
C ASP A 257 20.34 3.47 23.61
N ASP A 258 20.17 3.40 24.94
CA ASP A 258 18.89 3.68 25.60
C ASP A 258 18.47 5.14 25.41
N GLN A 259 19.43 6.09 25.32
CA GLN A 259 19.13 7.48 25.03
C GLN A 259 18.61 7.67 23.59
N ALA A 260 19.21 6.98 22.62
CA ALA A 260 18.73 6.96 21.25
C ALA A 260 17.30 6.36 21.17
N LEU A 261 17.04 5.27 21.88
CA LEU A 261 15.72 4.64 21.92
C LEU A 261 14.64 5.53 22.56
N ALA A 262 14.97 6.24 23.64
CA ALA A 262 14.05 7.22 24.24
C ALA A 262 13.72 8.36 23.26
N SER A 263 14.71 8.84 22.49
CA SER A 263 14.47 9.82 21.42
C SER A 263 13.53 9.28 20.33
N TRP A 264 13.69 8.01 19.95
CA TRP A 264 12.78 7.37 18.99
C TRP A 264 11.36 7.19 19.52
N ALA A 265 11.20 6.89 20.82
CA ALA A 265 9.89 6.82 21.46
C ALA A 265 9.15 8.15 21.36
N GLU A 266 9.87 9.26 21.58
CA GLU A 266 9.30 10.60 21.49
C GLU A 266 8.94 10.98 20.06
N LYS A 267 9.81 10.71 19.09
CA LYS A 267 9.49 10.87 17.66
C LYS A 267 8.22 10.09 17.26
N ALA A 268 8.10 8.84 17.72
CA ALA A 268 6.95 8.00 17.44
C ALA A 268 5.66 8.53 18.09
N LYS A 269 5.72 9.12 19.30
CA LYS A 269 4.58 9.80 19.92
C LYS A 269 4.13 11.02 19.13
N ILE A 270 5.06 11.89 18.74
CA ILE A 270 4.75 13.09 17.94
C ILE A 270 4.07 12.69 16.62
N LEU A 271 4.61 11.71 15.91
CA LEU A 271 4.01 11.20 14.67
C LEU A 271 2.68 10.48 14.90
N SER A 272 2.49 9.87 16.07
CA SER A 272 1.20 9.27 16.44
C SER A 272 0.12 10.35 16.57
N GLU A 273 0.39 11.46 17.27
CA GLU A 273 -0.57 12.57 17.37
C GLU A 273 -0.84 13.21 16.01
N PHE A 274 0.22 13.48 15.24
CA PHE A 274 0.07 14.01 13.88
C PHE A 274 -0.74 13.09 12.95
N THR A 275 -0.57 11.76 13.10
CA THR A 275 -1.39 10.76 12.38
C THR A 275 -2.85 10.84 12.80
N LYS A 276 -3.16 11.03 14.09
CA LYS A 276 -4.54 11.18 14.55
C LYS A 276 -5.19 12.43 13.94
N GLU A 277 -4.51 13.56 14.02
CA GLU A 277 -5.00 14.83 13.48
C GLU A 277 -5.27 14.71 11.97
N THR A 278 -4.29 14.21 11.23
CA THR A 278 -4.36 14.07 9.76
C THR A 278 -5.45 13.11 9.31
N LEU A 279 -5.69 12.02 10.04
CA LEU A 279 -6.65 11.00 9.64
C LEU A 279 -8.06 11.20 10.22
N SER A 280 -8.21 12.10 11.20
CA SER A 280 -9.51 12.39 11.83
C SER A 280 -10.63 12.81 10.88
N PRO A 281 -10.39 13.50 9.75
CA PRO A 281 -11.46 13.82 8.82
C PRO A 281 -11.97 12.60 8.03
N LEU A 282 -11.18 11.51 7.97
CA LEU A 282 -11.47 10.33 7.16
C LEU A 282 -12.05 9.17 7.97
N TYR A 283 -11.74 9.10 9.25
CA TYR A 283 -11.89 7.89 10.04
C TYR A 283 -12.54 8.16 11.39
N THR A 284 -13.24 7.15 11.92
CA THR A 284 -13.75 7.18 13.29
C THR A 284 -12.60 7.10 14.29
N ASP A 285 -12.79 7.62 15.50
CA ASP A 285 -11.81 7.52 16.60
C ASP A 285 -11.28 6.10 16.79
N PHE A 286 -12.19 5.11 16.74
CA PHE A 286 -11.80 3.70 16.82
C PHE A 286 -10.85 3.29 15.69
N THR A 287 -11.12 3.71 14.46
CA THR A 287 -10.25 3.39 13.32
C THR A 287 -8.91 4.09 13.46
N ILE A 288 -8.88 5.36 13.87
CA ILE A 288 -7.65 6.13 14.11
C ILE A 288 -6.77 5.46 15.16
N ILE A 289 -7.33 5.02 16.29
CA ILE A 289 -6.58 4.29 17.32
C ILE A 289 -5.93 3.04 16.71
N GLY A 290 -6.66 2.31 15.86
CA GLY A 290 -6.11 1.17 15.13
C GLY A 290 -4.99 1.53 14.17
N GLU A 291 -5.13 2.64 13.43
CA GLU A 291 -4.10 3.16 12.52
C GLU A 291 -2.81 3.53 13.28
N VAL A 292 -2.92 4.17 14.45
CA VAL A 292 -1.78 4.52 15.31
C VAL A 292 -1.14 3.27 15.90
N GLN A 293 -1.94 2.34 16.44
CA GLN A 293 -1.44 1.10 17.03
C GLN A 293 -0.69 0.23 16.01
N ASN A 294 -1.20 0.12 14.78
CA ASN A 294 -0.60 -0.68 13.71
C ASN A 294 0.74 -0.13 13.22
N ARG A 295 0.91 1.19 13.29
CA ARG A 295 2.17 1.84 12.90
C ARG A 295 3.12 1.86 14.08
N PHE A 296 2.78 2.59 15.13
CA PHE A 296 3.74 2.92 16.19
C PHE A 296 3.61 2.03 17.43
N GLY A 297 2.44 1.42 17.65
CA GLY A 297 2.08 0.78 18.91
C GLY A 297 3.01 -0.35 19.34
N VAL A 298 3.39 -1.26 18.43
CA VAL A 298 4.27 -2.38 18.80
C VAL A 298 5.71 -1.94 19.02
N PHE A 299 6.20 -0.94 18.28
CA PHE A 299 7.50 -0.33 18.55
C PHE A 299 7.53 0.28 19.96
N LEU A 300 6.52 1.10 20.28
CA LEU A 300 6.38 1.73 21.59
C LEU A 300 6.22 0.73 22.74
N GLN A 301 5.49 -0.38 22.52
CA GLN A 301 5.36 -1.45 23.50
C GLN A 301 6.66 -2.21 23.73
N TRP A 302 7.42 -2.48 22.67
CA TRP A 302 8.73 -3.12 22.77
C TRP A 302 9.71 -2.27 23.60
N LEU A 303 9.72 -0.95 23.38
CA LEU A 303 10.53 -0.02 24.18
C LEU A 303 10.16 -0.05 25.67
N LYS A 304 8.87 0.10 26.01
CA LYS A 304 8.39 0.10 27.40
C LYS A 304 8.77 -1.18 28.17
N LYS A 305 8.79 -2.34 27.51
CA LYS A 305 9.19 -3.61 28.13
C LYS A 305 10.70 -3.77 28.33
N ARG A 306 11.53 -3.01 27.63
CA ARG A 306 13.00 -3.02 27.83
C ARG A 306 13.40 -2.17 29.04
N GLU A 307 12.59 -1.18 29.39
CA GLU A 307 12.79 -0.30 30.55
C GLU A 307 12.33 -0.94 31.89
N ALA A 308 11.52 -2.01 31.84
CA ALA A 308 10.94 -2.71 32.99
C ALA A 308 11.75 -3.97 33.37
#